data_AF-A0A1V9Z2R2-F1
#
_entry.id   AF-A0A1V9Z2R2-F1
#
_cell.length_a   1.000
_cell.length_b   1.000
_cell.length_c   1.000
_cell.angle_alpha   90.00
_cell.angle_beta   90.00
_cell.angle_gamma   90.00
#
_symmetry.space_group_name_H-M   'P 1'
#
loop_
_entity.id
_entity.type
_entity.pdbx_description
1 polymer ?
#
loop_
_entity_poly.entity_id
_entity_poly.type
_entity_poly.pdbx_seq_one_letter_code
_entity_poly.pdbx_strand_id
1 'polypeptide(L)'
;MDRGRKALPTLNKHTDSKFYNRCQSIHKKKLSSIKSCIDNSEPTRPAHLRKNLKKEQMKEERYATIERENRILLEKMSFIMQHDTLDNKNESIKHSHSLNKGQRKRDLQRITAENQSILRRIQTRQPTYDHIQWEEEAKMHEKYAQNIREYPERIGGTEFEDAAYYDEEASRLQYSGSSASIS
;
A
#
# COMPACT_ATOMS: atom_id res chain seq x y z
N MET A 1 36.72 -29.83 6.75
CA MET A 1 37.84 -30.46 7.48
C MET A 1 38.22 -31.75 6.77
N ASP A 2 39.30 -31.72 5.99
CA ASP A 2 39.76 -32.80 5.10
C ASP A 2 40.62 -33.82 5.88
N ARG A 3 39.96 -34.60 6.76
CA ARG A 3 40.66 -35.57 7.63
C ARG A 3 41.10 -36.84 6.89
N GLY A 4 40.37 -37.24 5.84
CA GLY A 4 40.67 -38.46 5.07
C GLY A 4 41.94 -38.34 4.22
N ARG A 5 42.19 -37.18 3.62
CA ARG A 5 43.37 -36.95 2.77
C ARG A 5 44.70 -37.05 3.53
N LYS A 6 44.76 -36.54 4.77
CA LYS A 6 45.98 -36.55 5.59
C LYS A 6 46.46 -37.96 5.97
N ALA A 7 45.61 -38.97 5.85
CA ALA A 7 45.94 -40.36 6.13
C ALA A 7 46.54 -41.10 4.93
N LEU A 8 46.50 -40.51 3.72
CA LEU A 8 47.06 -41.13 2.52
C LEU A 8 48.58 -40.94 2.46
N PRO A 9 49.37 -41.99 2.19
CA PRO A 9 50.82 -41.87 2.09
C PRO A 9 51.20 -41.08 0.83
N THR A 10 52.03 -40.05 1.00
CA THR A 10 52.52 -39.19 -0.08
C THR A 10 54.04 -39.08 -0.01
N LEU A 11 54.74 -39.12 -1.15
CA LEU A 11 56.20 -38.97 -1.21
C LEU A 11 56.67 -37.63 -0.61
N ASN A 12 55.97 -36.53 -0.90
CA ASN A 12 56.27 -35.21 -0.35
C ASN A 12 54.97 -34.46 -0.01
N LYS A 13 54.76 -34.21 1.30
CA LYS A 13 53.55 -33.57 1.83
C LYS A 13 53.33 -32.15 1.31
N HIS A 14 54.41 -31.41 1.04
CA HIS A 14 54.34 -29.99 0.64
C HIS A 14 53.89 -29.85 -0.80
N THR A 15 54.43 -30.67 -1.70
CA THR A 15 54.05 -30.67 -3.12
C THR A 15 52.62 -31.17 -3.29
N ASP A 16 52.24 -32.22 -2.55
CA ASP A 16 50.89 -32.78 -2.56
C ASP A 16 49.85 -31.76 -2.05
N SER A 17 50.12 -31.06 -0.95
CA SER A 17 49.24 -30.00 -0.44
C SER A 17 49.08 -28.83 -1.43
N LYS A 18 50.16 -28.38 -2.07
CA LYS A 18 50.10 -27.35 -3.12
C LYS A 18 49.26 -27.78 -4.31
N PHE A 19 49.43 -29.01 -4.78
CA PHE A 19 48.67 -29.58 -5.89
C PHE A 19 47.17 -29.60 -5.58
N TYR A 20 46.81 -30.03 -4.38
CA TYR A 20 45.40 -30.04 -3.96
C TYR A 20 44.79 -28.66 -3.83
N ASN A 21 45.49 -27.72 -3.21
CA ASN A 21 45.00 -26.35 -3.10
C ASN A 21 44.76 -25.76 -4.50
N ARG A 22 45.62 -26.08 -5.48
CA ARG A 22 45.42 -25.72 -6.89
C ARG A 22 44.18 -26.40 -7.48
N CYS A 23 44.01 -27.71 -7.31
CA CYS A 23 42.83 -28.44 -7.79
C CYS A 23 41.53 -27.89 -7.17
N GLN A 24 41.54 -27.61 -5.86
CA GLN A 24 40.40 -27.04 -5.15
C GLN A 24 40.08 -25.63 -5.67
N SER A 25 41.09 -24.84 -5.97
CA SER A 25 40.92 -23.50 -6.55
C SER A 25 40.31 -23.58 -7.95
N ILE A 26 40.78 -24.51 -8.79
CA ILE A 26 40.21 -24.76 -10.13
C ILE A 26 38.76 -25.25 -10.00
N HIS A 27 38.48 -26.16 -9.07
CA HIS A 27 37.13 -26.69 -8.84
C HIS A 27 36.16 -25.59 -8.41
N LYS A 28 36.55 -24.74 -7.46
CA LYS A 28 35.76 -23.57 -7.04
C LYS A 28 35.49 -22.60 -8.20
N LYS A 29 36.51 -22.32 -9.03
CA LYS A 29 36.34 -21.48 -10.24
C LYS A 29 35.34 -22.09 -11.23
N LYS A 30 35.41 -23.41 -11.44
CA LYS A 30 34.45 -24.12 -12.30
C LYS A 30 33.05 -24.04 -11.73
N LEU A 31 32.86 -24.29 -10.44
CA LEU A 31 31.57 -24.16 -9.76
C LEU A 31 30.97 -22.76 -9.90
N SER A 32 31.78 -21.70 -9.73
CA SER A 32 31.29 -20.33 -9.89
C SER A 32 30.97 -19.97 -11.34
N SER A 33 31.65 -20.58 -12.32
CA SER A 33 31.42 -20.31 -13.75
C SER A 33 30.28 -21.12 -14.37
N ILE A 34 29.82 -22.18 -13.71
CA ILE A 34 28.74 -23.02 -14.21
C ILE A 34 27.44 -22.20 -14.17
N LYS A 35 26.83 -22.02 -15.35
CA LYS A 35 25.49 -21.43 -15.47
C LYS A 35 24.44 -22.45 -15.08
N SER A 36 23.36 -22.02 -14.42
CA SER A 36 22.20 -22.89 -14.21
C SER A 36 21.55 -23.20 -15.56
N CYS A 37 21.26 -24.48 -15.82
CA CYS A 37 20.53 -24.92 -17.02
C CYS A 37 19.00 -24.84 -16.85
N ILE A 38 18.55 -24.45 -15.65
CA ILE A 38 17.15 -24.37 -15.28
C ILE A 38 16.89 -22.95 -14.80
N ASP A 39 15.80 -22.36 -15.29
CA ASP A 39 15.28 -21.10 -14.80
C ASP A 39 14.62 -21.31 -13.45
N ASN A 40 15.15 -20.64 -12.43
CA ASN A 40 14.63 -20.68 -11.06
C ASN A 40 13.96 -19.36 -10.67
N SER A 41 13.69 -18.47 -11.63
CA SER A 41 13.02 -17.19 -11.37
C SER A 41 11.55 -17.39 -11.00
N GLU A 42 11.01 -16.49 -10.18
CA GLU A 42 9.59 -16.53 -9.83
C GLU A 42 8.75 -16.28 -11.10
N PRO A 43 7.73 -17.11 -11.39
CA PRO A 43 6.88 -16.88 -12.55
C PRO A 43 6.15 -15.54 -12.45
N THR A 44 6.03 -14.86 -13.60
CA THR A 44 5.34 -13.57 -13.69
C THR A 44 3.90 -13.67 -13.18
N ARG A 45 3.59 -12.96 -12.10
CA ARG A 45 2.22 -12.87 -11.57
C ARG A 45 1.36 -12.01 -12.50
N PRO A 46 0.27 -12.53 -13.07
CA PRO A 46 -0.53 -11.74 -14.01
C PRO A 46 -1.35 -10.66 -13.26
N ALA A 47 -1.53 -9.52 -13.92
CA ALA A 47 -2.07 -8.30 -13.30
C ALA A 47 -3.47 -8.46 -12.68
N HIS A 48 -4.30 -9.35 -13.24
CA HIS A 48 -5.66 -9.60 -12.75
C HIS A 48 -5.71 -10.29 -11.37
N LEU A 49 -4.62 -10.94 -10.92
CA LEU A 49 -4.51 -11.41 -9.54
C LEU A 49 -4.16 -10.28 -8.55
N ARG A 50 -3.57 -9.18 -9.03
CA ARG A 50 -3.21 -8.03 -8.19
C ARG A 50 -4.39 -7.08 -7.99
N LYS A 51 -5.26 -6.94 -8.99
CA LYS A 51 -6.41 -6.02 -8.97
C LYS A 51 -7.64 -6.67 -9.58
N ASN A 52 -8.76 -6.60 -8.85
CA ASN A 52 -10.06 -6.97 -9.36
C ASN A 52 -10.73 -5.75 -10.00
N LEU A 53 -10.38 -5.48 -11.26
CA LEU A 53 -10.85 -4.31 -12.01
C LEU A 53 -12.38 -4.28 -12.15
N LYS A 54 -13.03 -5.44 -12.27
CA LYS A 54 -14.51 -5.49 -12.36
C LYS A 54 -15.18 -5.06 -11.05
N LYS A 55 -14.60 -5.43 -9.90
CA LYS A 55 -15.08 -4.99 -8.59
C LYS A 55 -14.92 -3.48 -8.41
N GLU A 56 -13.81 -2.91 -8.89
CA GLU A 56 -13.56 -1.48 -8.86
C GLU A 56 -14.55 -0.72 -9.74
N GLN A 57 -14.74 -1.18 -10.97
CA GLN A 57 -15.76 -0.65 -11.89
C GLN A 57 -17.17 -0.67 -11.27
N MET A 58 -17.61 -1.80 -10.70
CA MET A 58 -18.96 -1.88 -10.11
C MET A 58 -19.14 -0.93 -8.92
N LYS A 59 -18.06 -0.65 -8.16
CA LYS A 59 -18.12 0.35 -7.08
C LYS A 59 -18.27 1.76 -7.66
N GLU A 60 -17.51 2.08 -8.69
CA GLU A 60 -17.58 3.38 -9.38
C GLU A 60 -18.96 3.63 -9.98
N GLU A 61 -19.53 2.65 -10.69
CA GLU A 61 -20.88 2.72 -11.24
C GLU A 61 -21.96 2.93 -10.14
N ARG A 62 -21.80 2.25 -9.00
CA ARG A 62 -22.67 2.42 -7.84
C ARG A 62 -22.55 3.82 -7.25
N TYR A 63 -21.34 4.33 -7.05
CA TYR A 63 -21.12 5.67 -6.51
C TYR A 63 -21.67 6.75 -7.44
N ALA A 64 -21.43 6.65 -8.74
CA ALA A 64 -21.99 7.57 -9.73
C ALA A 64 -23.53 7.57 -9.73
N THR A 65 -24.15 6.43 -9.45
CA THR A 65 -25.62 6.33 -9.33
C THR A 65 -26.13 7.03 -8.07
N ILE A 66 -25.51 6.76 -6.92
CA ILE A 66 -25.85 7.42 -5.66
C ILE A 66 -25.68 8.94 -5.77
N GLU A 67 -24.58 9.40 -6.37
CA GLU A 67 -24.30 10.82 -6.52
C GLU A 67 -25.33 11.54 -7.42
N ARG A 68 -25.73 10.89 -8.52
CA ARG A 68 -26.78 11.40 -9.40
C ARG A 68 -28.13 11.50 -8.67
N GLU A 69 -28.51 10.48 -7.92
CA GLU A 69 -29.75 10.47 -7.13
C GLU A 69 -29.73 11.55 -6.05
N ASN A 70 -28.61 11.69 -5.34
CA ASN A 70 -28.43 12.75 -4.33
C ASN A 70 -28.55 14.14 -4.96
N ARG A 71 -27.96 14.36 -6.13
CA ARG A 71 -28.08 15.63 -6.87
C ARG A 71 -29.54 15.95 -7.20
N ILE A 72 -30.27 14.99 -7.78
CA ILE A 72 -31.69 15.16 -8.14
C ILE A 72 -32.53 15.44 -6.90
N LEU A 73 -32.27 14.73 -5.80
CA LEU A 73 -32.99 14.93 -4.54
C LEU A 73 -32.75 16.34 -3.98
N LEU A 74 -31.50 16.79 -3.94
CA LEU A 74 -31.14 18.12 -3.45
C LEU A 74 -31.73 19.23 -4.32
N GLU A 75 -31.72 19.06 -5.64
CA GLU A 75 -32.34 19.99 -6.58
C GLU A 75 -33.85 20.10 -6.34
N LYS A 76 -34.55 18.96 -6.20
CA LYS A 76 -35.98 18.94 -5.88
C LYS A 76 -36.29 19.57 -4.53
N MET A 77 -35.49 19.28 -3.49
CA MET A 77 -35.66 19.89 -2.18
C MET A 77 -35.42 21.40 -2.22
N SER A 78 -34.36 21.84 -2.91
CA SER A 78 -34.07 23.27 -3.11
C SER A 78 -35.22 23.97 -3.83
N PHE A 79 -35.76 23.35 -4.88
CA PHE A 79 -36.91 23.88 -5.62
C PHE A 79 -38.13 24.04 -4.71
N ILE A 80 -38.48 23.01 -3.93
CA ILE A 80 -39.59 23.07 -2.97
C ILE A 80 -39.36 24.13 -1.88
N MET A 81 -38.12 24.29 -1.43
CA MET A 81 -37.77 25.28 -0.40
C MET A 81 -37.81 26.72 -0.93
N GLN A 82 -37.46 26.95 -2.19
CA GLN A 82 -37.46 28.27 -2.82
C GLN A 82 -38.82 28.69 -3.35
N HIS A 83 -39.62 27.74 -3.83
CA HIS A 83 -40.92 27.99 -4.43
C HIS A 83 -42.04 27.54 -3.49
N ASP A 84 -42.83 28.50 -3.01
CA ASP A 84 -44.07 28.25 -2.28
C ASP A 84 -45.14 27.78 -3.29
N THR A 85 -45.06 26.52 -3.72
CA THR A 85 -45.87 25.93 -4.81
C THR A 85 -47.31 25.62 -4.42
N LEU A 86 -47.73 25.94 -3.20
CA LEU A 86 -49.08 25.70 -2.70
C LEU A 86 -49.97 26.92 -3.00
N ASP A 87 -50.95 26.74 -3.88
CA ASP A 87 -52.02 27.69 -4.21
C ASP A 87 -53.14 27.69 -3.15
N ASN A 88 -53.24 26.63 -2.35
CA ASN A 88 -54.18 26.50 -1.23
C ASN A 88 -53.71 27.25 0.03
N LYS A 89 -53.64 28.58 -0.04
CA LYS A 89 -53.47 29.42 1.16
C LYS A 89 -54.81 29.59 1.86
N ASN A 90 -55.14 28.66 2.76
CA ASN A 90 -56.30 28.81 3.63
C ASN A 90 -56.00 29.87 4.71
N GLU A 91 -56.43 31.11 4.47
CA GLU A 91 -56.24 32.23 5.39
C GLU A 91 -56.94 32.06 6.76
N SER A 92 -57.84 31.08 6.89
CA SER A 92 -58.52 30.76 8.16
C SER A 92 -57.60 30.03 9.17
N ILE A 93 -56.45 29.51 8.72
CA ILE A 93 -55.45 28.80 9.55
C ILE A 93 -54.61 29.76 10.44
N LYS A 94 -54.87 31.09 10.43
CA LYS A 94 -54.15 32.05 11.30
C LYS A 94 -54.09 31.66 12.79
N HIS A 95 -54.97 30.76 13.24
CA HIS A 95 -55.13 30.37 14.64
C HIS A 95 -55.00 28.85 14.88
N SER A 96 -54.73 28.04 13.85
CA SER A 96 -54.62 26.59 14.04
C SER A 96 -53.15 26.20 14.28
N HIS A 97 -52.80 25.99 15.54
CA HIS A 97 -51.55 25.34 15.87
C HIS A 97 -51.60 23.89 15.40
N SER A 98 -50.58 23.44 14.67
CA SER A 98 -50.44 22.01 14.36
C SER A 98 -50.48 21.21 15.67
N LEU A 99 -51.46 20.32 15.82
CA LEU A 99 -51.60 19.43 16.99
C LEU A 99 -50.31 18.62 17.24
N ASN A 100 -49.55 18.37 16.18
CA ASN A 100 -48.28 17.64 16.22
C ASN A 100 -47.06 18.52 16.52
N LYS A 101 -47.22 19.83 16.79
CA LYS A 101 -46.08 20.74 17.08
C LYS A 101 -45.33 20.31 18.34
N GLY A 102 -46.05 19.89 19.38
CA GLY A 102 -45.46 19.37 20.61
C GLY A 102 -44.65 18.10 20.36
N GLN A 103 -45.22 17.15 19.60
CA GLN A 103 -44.54 15.90 19.25
C GLN A 103 -43.29 16.14 18.41
N ARG A 104 -43.38 16.96 17.35
CA ARG A 104 -42.22 17.36 16.52
C ARG A 104 -41.11 18.00 17.33
N LYS A 105 -41.45 18.85 18.32
CA LYS A 105 -40.45 19.46 19.21
C LYS A 105 -39.73 18.40 20.06
N ARG A 106 -40.46 17.43 20.63
CA ARG A 106 -39.87 16.34 21.41
C ARG A 106 -38.98 15.45 20.55
N ASP A 107 -39.43 15.11 19.35
CA ASP A 107 -38.64 14.30 18.42
C ASP A 107 -37.37 15.02 17.98
N LEU A 108 -37.44 16.32 17.69
CA LEU A 108 -36.27 17.13 17.38
C LEU A 108 -35.28 17.12 18.55
N GLN A 109 -35.75 17.37 19.78
CA GLN A 109 -34.90 17.34 20.98
C GLN A 109 -34.24 15.98 21.20
N ARG A 110 -34.99 14.88 21.01
CA ARG A 110 -34.49 13.51 21.11
C ARG A 110 -33.40 13.24 20.08
N ILE A 111 -33.65 13.54 18.82
CA ILE A 111 -32.67 13.36 17.73
C ILE A 111 -31.41 14.18 18.00
N THR A 112 -31.55 15.44 18.41
CA THR A 112 -30.38 16.28 18.74
C THR A 112 -29.57 15.70 19.90
N ALA A 113 -30.22 15.20 20.95
CA ALA A 113 -29.55 14.58 22.08
C ALA A 113 -28.82 13.28 21.69
N GLU A 114 -29.45 12.43 20.88
CA GLU A 114 -28.85 11.21 20.33
C GLU A 114 -27.61 11.54 19.48
N ASN A 115 -27.72 12.53 18.59
CA ASN A 115 -26.61 12.99 17.75
C ASN A 115 -25.44 13.51 18.59
N GLN A 116 -25.70 14.29 19.64
CA GLN A 116 -24.65 14.74 20.55
C GLN A 116 -23.99 13.58 21.32
N SER A 117 -24.76 12.56 21.69
CA SER A 117 -24.22 11.35 22.34
C SER A 117 -23.29 10.58 21.40
N ILE A 118 -23.71 10.38 20.15
CA ILE A 118 -22.91 9.72 19.11
C ILE A 118 -21.62 10.50 18.85
N LEU A 119 -21.72 11.81 18.67
CA LEU A 119 -20.55 12.66 18.44
C LEU A 119 -19.54 12.55 19.59
N ARG A 120 -20.01 12.62 20.84
CA ARG A 120 -19.14 12.43 22.01
C ARG A 120 -18.48 11.05 22.01
N ARG A 121 -19.22 9.98 21.70
CA ARG A 121 -18.64 8.63 21.61
C ARG A 121 -17.55 8.54 20.55
N ILE A 122 -17.76 9.14 19.37
CA ILE A 122 -16.76 9.15 18.30
C ILE A 122 -15.51 9.91 18.74
N GLN A 123 -15.68 11.10 19.33
CA GLN A 123 -14.55 11.96 19.73
C GLN A 123 -13.76 11.39 20.92
N THR A 124 -14.43 10.73 21.86
CA THR A 124 -13.80 10.17 23.07
C THR A 124 -13.22 8.78 22.82
N ARG A 125 -13.63 8.10 21.75
CA ARG A 125 -13.11 6.77 21.43
C ARG A 125 -11.64 6.89 21.02
N GLN A 126 -10.77 6.29 21.82
CA GLN A 126 -9.36 6.16 21.46
C GLN A 126 -9.20 5.31 20.18
N PRO A 127 -8.26 5.67 19.29
CA PRO A 127 -7.93 4.85 18.15
C PRO A 127 -7.48 3.46 18.60
N THR A 128 -8.00 2.41 17.97
CA THR A 128 -7.69 1.00 18.29
C THR A 128 -6.24 0.64 17.98
N TYR A 129 -5.58 1.43 17.12
CA TYR A 129 -4.24 1.17 16.62
C TYR A 129 -3.34 2.35 16.95
N ASP A 130 -2.31 2.08 17.75
CA ASP A 130 -1.23 3.02 17.99
C ASP A 130 -0.12 2.77 16.96
N HIS A 131 -0.08 3.62 15.94
CA HIS A 131 0.91 3.56 14.87
C HIS A 131 2.36 3.65 15.38
N ILE A 132 2.60 4.30 16.52
CA ILE A 132 3.93 4.40 17.12
C ILE A 132 4.31 3.04 17.71
N GLN A 133 3.41 2.44 18.50
CA GLN A 133 3.61 1.11 19.06
C GLN A 133 3.83 0.06 17.96
N TRP A 134 3.05 0.13 16.88
CA TRP A 134 3.20 -0.78 15.74
C TRP A 134 4.53 -0.62 15.01
N GLU A 135 5.05 0.60 14.88
CA GLU A 135 6.36 0.84 14.29
C GLU A 135 7.48 0.27 15.17
N GLU A 136 7.37 0.44 16.49
CA GLU A 136 8.30 -0.15 17.45
C GLU A 136 8.26 -1.68 17.44
N GLU A 137 7.06 -2.26 17.46
CA GLU A 137 6.86 -3.71 17.34
C GLU A 137 7.42 -4.25 16.03
N ALA A 138 7.26 -3.53 14.92
CA ALA A 138 7.84 -3.90 13.63
C ALA A 138 9.37 -3.92 13.69
N LYS A 139 10.00 -2.89 14.26
CA LYS A 139 11.47 -2.85 14.46
C LYS A 139 11.97 -3.99 15.36
N MET A 140 11.22 -4.30 16.41
CA MET A 140 11.56 -5.40 17.32
C MET A 140 11.41 -6.77 16.63
N HIS A 141 10.34 -6.97 15.86
CA HIS A 141 10.15 -8.17 15.07
C HIS A 141 11.23 -8.33 13.99
N GLU A 142 11.65 -7.24 13.36
CA GLU A 142 12.76 -7.24 12.40
C GLU A 142 14.06 -7.70 13.09
N LYS A 143 14.35 -7.18 14.28
CA LYS A 143 15.51 -7.61 15.07
C LYS A 143 15.41 -9.09 15.47
N TYR A 144 14.25 -9.56 15.92
CA TYR A 144 14.06 -10.98 16.23
C TYR A 144 14.23 -11.85 14.98
N ALA A 145 13.68 -11.42 13.85
CA ALA A 145 13.83 -12.10 12.57
C ALA A 145 15.30 -12.19 12.16
N GLN A 146 16.08 -11.11 12.30
CA GLN A 146 17.53 -11.12 12.07
C GLN A 146 18.26 -12.10 13.00
N ASN A 147 17.86 -12.19 14.27
CA ASN A 147 18.50 -13.07 15.25
C ASN A 147 18.20 -14.56 15.04
N ILE A 148 16.98 -14.92 14.61
CA ILE A 148 16.56 -16.32 14.38
C ILE A 148 16.86 -16.81 12.96
N ARG A 149 17.38 -15.93 12.11
CA ARG A 149 17.63 -16.21 10.70
C ARG A 149 18.87 -17.09 10.53
N GLU A 150 18.68 -18.24 9.89
CA GLU A 150 19.73 -19.25 9.65
C GLU A 150 20.80 -18.81 8.65
N TYR A 151 20.46 -17.94 7.69
CA TYR A 151 21.35 -17.46 6.63
C TYR A 151 21.38 -15.94 6.60
N PRO A 152 22.50 -15.23 6.75
CA PRO A 152 22.53 -13.77 6.85
C PRO A 152 21.87 -13.06 5.64
N GLU A 153 21.40 -11.82 5.84
CA GLU A 153 20.94 -10.97 4.74
C GLU A 153 22.06 -10.87 3.71
N ARG A 154 21.77 -11.33 2.48
CA ARG A 154 22.57 -10.92 1.34
C ARG A 154 22.31 -9.42 1.21
N ILE A 155 23.18 -8.63 1.83
CA ILE A 155 23.34 -7.22 1.49
C ILE A 155 23.65 -7.21 0.00
N GLY A 156 22.64 -6.88 -0.80
CA GLY A 156 22.84 -6.62 -2.21
C GLY A 156 23.68 -5.37 -2.32
N GLY A 157 24.89 -5.51 -2.85
CA GLY A 157 25.72 -4.40 -3.32
C GLY A 157 26.87 -4.02 -2.39
N THR A 158 27.93 -4.83 -2.34
CA THR A 158 29.27 -4.23 -2.32
C THR A 158 29.57 -3.80 -3.75
N GLU A 159 29.47 -2.51 -3.98
CA GLU A 159 29.95 -1.80 -5.16
C GLU A 159 31.39 -2.25 -5.48
N PHE A 160 31.57 -2.82 -6.67
CA PHE A 160 32.85 -2.80 -7.37
C PHE A 160 32.53 -2.40 -8.81
N GLU A 161 32.87 -1.15 -9.09
CA GLU A 161 33.12 -0.47 -10.37
C GLU A 161 32.19 -0.77 -11.56
N ASP A 162 31.29 0.18 -11.85
CA ASP A 162 30.96 0.61 -13.22
C ASP A 162 30.30 2.00 -13.17
N ALA A 163 31.12 3.03 -12.91
CA ALA A 163 30.73 4.44 -12.85
C ALA A 163 30.65 5.12 -14.24
N ALA A 164 30.39 4.37 -15.32
CA ALA A 164 30.52 4.89 -16.69
C ALA A 164 29.24 4.87 -17.54
N TYR A 165 28.07 4.50 -16.99
CA TYR A 165 26.87 4.27 -17.83
C TYR A 165 25.72 5.28 -17.67
N TYR A 166 25.72 6.15 -16.65
CA TYR A 166 24.56 7.00 -16.36
C TYR A 166 24.68 8.48 -16.78
N ASP A 167 25.76 8.90 -17.43
CA ASP A 167 25.94 10.32 -17.79
C ASP A 167 25.31 10.71 -19.15
N GLU A 168 24.86 9.74 -19.95
CA GLU A 168 24.32 10.02 -21.30
C GLU A 168 22.78 10.17 -21.34
N GLU A 169 22.04 9.52 -20.44
CA GLU A 169 20.57 9.61 -20.40
C GLU A 169 20.03 10.85 -19.68
N ALA A 170 20.74 11.34 -18.65
CA ALA A 170 20.34 12.56 -17.93
C ALA A 170 20.44 13.81 -18.83
N SER A 171 21.41 13.82 -19.75
CA SER A 171 21.59 14.90 -20.74
C SER A 171 20.53 14.87 -21.85
N ARG A 172 19.93 13.70 -22.16
CA ARG A 172 18.89 13.56 -23.19
C ARG A 172 17.49 13.99 -22.69
N LEU A 173 17.24 13.96 -21.38
CA LEU A 173 15.94 14.29 -20.79
C LEU A 173 15.76 15.77 -20.40
N GLN A 174 16.79 16.62 -20.53
CA GLN A 174 16.66 18.06 -20.25
C GLN A 174 16.23 18.92 -21.46
N TYR A 175 16.06 18.35 -22.67
CA TYR A 175 15.69 19.13 -23.86
C TYR A 175 14.19 19.08 -24.25
N SER A 176 13.32 18.37 -23.53
CA SER A 176 11.88 18.32 -23.87
C SER A 176 10.97 19.23 -23.03
N GLY A 177 11.54 20.04 -22.13
CA GLY A 177 10.79 20.82 -21.13
C GLY A 177 10.65 22.33 -21.37
N SER A 178 11.00 22.87 -22.54
CA SER A 178 10.94 24.32 -22.80
C SER A 178 10.28 24.66 -24.13
N SER A 179 8.94 24.61 -24.19
CA SER A 179 8.15 25.57 -24.98
C SER A 179 6.66 25.47 -24.65
N ALA A 180 6.17 26.30 -23.73
CA ALA A 180 4.77 26.72 -23.68
C ALA A 180 4.61 27.90 -22.69
N SER A 181 5.13 29.07 -23.07
CA SER A 181 4.59 30.34 -22.56
C SER A 181 3.89 31.02 -23.73
N ILE A 182 2.56 30.95 -23.69
CA ILE A 182 1.64 31.73 -24.52
C ILE A 182 1.60 33.14 -23.94
N SER A 183 1.82 34.13 -24.79
CA SER A 183 1.35 35.52 -24.64
C SER A 183 0.51 35.84 -25.87
#